data_AF-A0AB39WBH4-F1
#
_entry.id   AF-A0AB39WBH4-F1
#
_cell.length_a   1.000
_cell.length_b   1.000
_cell.length_c   1.000
_cell.angle_alpha   90.00
_cell.angle_beta   90.00
_cell.angle_gamma   90.00
#
_symmetry.space_group_name_H-M   'P 1'
#
loop_
_entity.id
_entity.type
_entity.pdbx_description
1 polymer ?
#
loop_
_entity_poly.entity_id
_entity_poly.type
_entity_poly.pdbx_seq_one_letter_code
_entity_poly.pdbx_strand_id
1 'polypeptide(L)'
;MIEIIDNILPILFIIAIVSFIVFFILGAGYKLNNLGESNLLNFLEENIYFRVSAILTIISFISIFSLNSYVSKLSRTEIKEKIEKLTDKNYILIINDSIKKNDSLIVALKNIKKTSSGRNTGSLEINVKMKNGNEIINLMLLRDFTKKTKYWVHFKNYKTTSDNCVGEINTEFLNEYK
;
A
#
# COMPACT_ATOMS: atom_id res chain seq x y z
N MET A 1 7.35 -7.34 11.18
CA MET A 1 5.87 -7.28 11.11
C MET A 1 5.37 -7.07 9.68
N ILE A 2 5.88 -6.08 8.94
CA ILE A 2 5.50 -5.87 7.52
C ILE A 2 5.80 -7.11 6.66
N GLU A 3 6.96 -7.76 6.86
CA GLU A 3 7.30 -9.01 6.16
C GLU A 3 6.30 -10.16 6.38
N ILE A 4 5.73 -10.26 7.59
CA ILE A 4 4.70 -11.27 7.88
C ILE A 4 3.44 -10.96 7.06
N ILE A 5 3.09 -9.68 6.94
CA ILE A 5 1.93 -9.25 6.14
C ILE A 5 2.19 -9.51 4.65
N ASP A 6 3.41 -9.27 4.15
CA ASP A 6 3.81 -9.59 2.77
C ASP A 6 3.61 -11.09 2.43
N ASN A 7 3.79 -11.98 3.40
CA ASN A 7 3.58 -13.41 3.22
C ASN A 7 2.10 -13.84 3.32
N ILE A 8 1.31 -13.15 4.16
CA ILE A 8 -0.11 -13.50 4.40
C ILE A 8 -1.03 -12.89 3.34
N LEU A 9 -0.76 -11.67 2.87
CA LEU A 9 -1.63 -10.95 1.94
C LEU A 9 -1.94 -11.75 0.66
N PRO A 10 -0.97 -12.41 0.00
CA PRO A 10 -1.24 -13.22 -1.19
C PRO A 10 -2.19 -14.40 -0.91
N ILE A 11 -2.06 -15.04 0.25
CA ILE A 11 -2.92 -16.16 0.66
C ILE A 11 -4.34 -15.66 0.87
N LEU A 12 -4.52 -14.52 1.56
CA LEU A 12 -5.84 -13.90 1.73
C LEU A 12 -6.47 -13.51 0.39
N PHE A 13 -5.68 -13.01 -0.57
CA PHE A 13 -6.17 -12.73 -1.92
C PHE A 13 -6.67 -13.99 -2.63
N ILE A 14 -5.94 -15.11 -2.53
CA ILE A 14 -6.38 -16.39 -3.11
C ILE A 14 -7.70 -16.84 -2.47
N ILE A 15 -7.79 -16.80 -1.14
CA ILE A 15 -9.01 -17.16 -0.41
C ILE A 15 -10.18 -16.26 -0.83
N ALA A 16 -9.95 -14.94 -0.93
CA ALA A 16 -10.96 -13.98 -1.38
C ALA A 16 -11.47 -14.30 -2.80
N ILE A 17 -10.57 -14.58 -3.74
CA ILE A 17 -10.92 -14.87 -5.14
C ILE A 17 -11.71 -16.18 -5.23
N VAL A 18 -11.22 -17.26 -4.60
CA VAL A 18 -11.87 -18.57 -4.65
C VAL A 18 -13.25 -18.51 -3.97
N SER A 19 -13.34 -17.91 -2.79
CA SER A 19 -14.62 -17.74 -2.09
C SER A 19 -15.61 -16.88 -2.87
N PHE A 20 -15.14 -15.79 -3.51
CA PHE A 20 -15.96 -14.95 -4.37
C PHE A 20 -16.50 -15.70 -5.60
N ILE A 21 -15.67 -16.51 -6.26
CA ILE A 21 -16.09 -17.33 -7.41
C ILE A 21 -17.16 -18.34 -6.98
N VAL A 22 -16.95 -19.06 -5.88
CA VAL A 22 -17.94 -20.02 -5.36
C VAL A 22 -19.25 -19.32 -5.00
N PHE A 23 -19.17 -18.19 -4.29
CA PHE A 23 -20.32 -17.38 -3.95
C PHE A 23 -21.09 -16.95 -5.20
N PHE A 24 -20.38 -16.45 -6.22
CA PHE A 24 -21.00 -15.98 -7.46
C PHE A 24 -21.68 -17.11 -8.25
N ILE A 25 -21.02 -18.26 -8.40
CA ILE A 25 -21.58 -19.42 -9.12
C ILE A 25 -22.85 -19.92 -8.42
N LEU A 26 -22.81 -20.07 -7.09
CA LEU A 26 -23.97 -20.52 -6.32
C LEU A 26 -25.13 -19.51 -6.39
N GLY A 27 -24.83 -18.21 -6.26
CA GLY A 27 -25.83 -17.15 -6.34
C GLY A 27 -26.45 -17.03 -7.73
N ALA A 28 -25.64 -17.13 -8.80
CA ALA A 28 -26.13 -17.11 -10.17
C ALA A 28 -27.00 -18.34 -10.47
N GLY A 29 -26.56 -19.54 -10.06
CA GLY A 29 -27.35 -20.76 -10.21
C GLY A 29 -28.71 -20.68 -9.51
N TYR A 30 -28.74 -20.16 -8.27
CA TYR A 30 -30.00 -19.94 -7.55
C TYR A 30 -30.94 -18.97 -8.28
N LYS A 31 -30.40 -17.85 -8.78
CA LYS A 31 -31.19 -16.84 -9.49
C LYS A 31 -31.76 -17.35 -10.82
N LEU A 32 -31.02 -18.20 -11.54
CA LEU A 32 -31.48 -18.82 -12.78
C LEU A 32 -32.59 -19.84 -12.53
N ASN A 33 -32.53 -20.59 -11.42
CA ASN A 33 -33.53 -21.60 -11.09
C ASN A 33 -34.83 -21.00 -10.50
N ASN A 34 -34.76 -19.84 -9.85
CA ASN A 34 -35.89 -19.18 -9.19
C ASN A 34 -36.21 -17.82 -9.83
N LEU A 35 -36.49 -17.84 -11.14
CA LEU A 35 -36.90 -16.65 -11.91
C LEU A 35 -38.29 -16.17 -11.45
N GLY A 36 -38.34 -15.11 -10.65
CA GLY A 36 -39.58 -14.40 -10.28
C GLY A 36 -39.77 -14.16 -8.78
N GLU A 37 -39.26 -15.05 -7.93
CA GLU A 37 -39.27 -14.94 -6.46
C GLU A 37 -37.88 -15.28 -5.91
N SER A 38 -36.92 -14.37 -6.05
CA SER A 38 -35.58 -14.57 -5.52
C SER A 38 -35.42 -13.92 -4.15
N ASN A 39 -35.59 -14.69 -3.08
CA ASN A 39 -35.25 -14.23 -1.73
C ASN A 39 -33.86 -14.75 -1.35
N LEU A 40 -32.82 -14.01 -1.76
CA LEU A 40 -31.41 -14.35 -1.53
C LEU A 40 -31.07 -14.60 -0.05
N LEU A 41 -31.80 -13.97 0.87
CA LEU A 41 -31.66 -14.17 2.31
C LEU A 41 -32.05 -15.58 2.73
N ASN A 42 -33.17 -16.10 2.23
CA ASN A 42 -33.58 -17.48 2.52
C ASN A 42 -32.55 -18.47 1.99
N PHE A 43 -31.98 -18.22 0.80
CA PHE A 43 -30.92 -19.06 0.25
C PHE A 43 -29.61 -19.01 1.05
N LEU A 44 -29.27 -17.86 1.65
CA LEU A 44 -28.15 -17.75 2.60
C LEU A 44 -28.40 -18.56 3.88
N GLU A 45 -29.63 -18.65 4.35
CA GLU A 45 -29.98 -19.42 5.54
C GLU A 45 -29.94 -20.93 5.26
N GLU A 46 -30.46 -21.35 4.11
CA GLU A 46 -30.61 -22.75 3.71
C GLU A 46 -29.31 -23.37 3.19
N ASN A 47 -28.50 -22.63 2.42
CA ASN A 47 -27.32 -23.19 1.75
C ASN A 47 -26.02 -22.88 2.52
N ILE A 48 -25.48 -23.89 3.20
CA ILE A 48 -24.25 -23.76 4.01
C ILE A 48 -23.05 -23.30 3.19
N TYR A 49 -22.87 -23.80 1.96
CA TYR A 49 -21.74 -23.44 1.11
C TYR A 49 -21.83 -21.98 0.65
N PHE A 50 -23.04 -21.53 0.28
CA PHE A 50 -23.29 -20.13 -0.07
C PHE A 50 -23.01 -19.20 1.12
N ARG A 51 -23.49 -19.55 2.33
CA ARG A 51 -23.23 -18.80 3.55
C ARG A 51 -21.74 -18.71 3.90
N VAL A 52 -21.04 -19.84 3.89
CA VAL A 52 -19.60 -19.87 4.22
C VAL A 52 -18.79 -19.09 3.18
N SER A 53 -19.08 -19.25 1.89
CA SER A 53 -18.41 -18.50 0.84
C SER A 53 -18.65 -16.99 0.94
N ALA A 54 -19.87 -16.56 1.28
CA ALA A 54 -20.21 -15.16 1.53
C ALA A 54 -19.40 -14.58 2.70
N ILE A 55 -19.39 -15.28 3.85
CA ILE A 55 -18.67 -14.86 5.05
C ILE A 55 -17.16 -14.76 4.76
N LEU A 56 -16.57 -15.79 4.15
CA LEU A 56 -15.15 -15.81 3.81
C LEU A 56 -14.79 -14.68 2.84
N THR A 57 -15.64 -14.42 1.85
CA THR A 57 -15.45 -13.30 0.91
C THR A 57 -15.40 -11.98 1.68
N ILE A 58 -16.40 -11.70 2.51
CA ILE A 58 -16.51 -10.45 3.28
C ILE A 58 -15.31 -10.28 4.21
N ILE A 59 -14.99 -11.30 5.02
CA ILE A 59 -13.87 -11.25 5.96
C ILE A 59 -12.55 -11.04 5.20
N SER A 60 -12.32 -11.75 4.10
CA SER A 60 -11.06 -11.64 3.35
C SER A 60 -10.88 -10.25 2.76
N PHE A 61 -11.92 -9.65 2.18
CA PHE A 61 -11.85 -8.28 1.68
C PHE A 61 -11.57 -7.28 2.81
N ILE A 62 -12.30 -7.36 3.93
CA ILE A 62 -12.07 -6.49 5.09
C ILE A 62 -10.63 -6.62 5.59
N SER A 63 -10.11 -7.85 5.69
CA SER A 63 -8.74 -8.11 6.12
C SER A 63 -7.72 -7.53 5.14
N ILE A 64 -7.89 -7.71 3.83
CA ILE A 64 -6.98 -7.16 2.80
C ILE A 64 -6.92 -5.63 2.89
N PHE A 65 -8.07 -4.95 2.92
CA PHE A 65 -8.10 -3.48 3.01
C PHE A 65 -7.52 -2.97 4.34
N SER A 66 -7.83 -3.64 5.44
CA SER A 66 -7.32 -3.28 6.77
C SER A 66 -5.81 -3.46 6.86
N LEU A 67 -5.28 -4.59 6.37
CA LEU A 67 -3.85 -4.89 6.36
C LEU A 67 -3.08 -3.91 5.48
N ASN A 68 -3.56 -3.59 4.27
CA ASN A 68 -2.91 -2.60 3.40
C ASN A 68 -2.82 -1.22 4.06
N SER A 69 -3.90 -0.78 4.72
CA SER A 69 -3.92 0.48 5.48
C SER A 69 -2.95 0.46 6.66
N TYR A 70 -2.91 -0.67 7.38
CA TYR A 70 -2.04 -0.86 8.53
C TYR A 70 -0.56 -0.93 8.14
N VAL A 71 -0.21 -1.68 7.10
CA VAL A 71 1.14 -1.72 6.51
C VAL A 71 1.60 -0.32 6.13
N SER A 72 0.77 0.45 5.43
CA SER A 72 1.11 1.83 5.06
C SER A 72 1.41 2.70 6.29
N LYS A 73 0.67 2.50 7.40
CA LYS A 73 0.95 3.19 8.67
C LYS A 73 2.27 2.75 9.28
N LEU A 74 2.52 1.45 9.38
CA LEU A 74 3.77 0.91 9.91
C LEU A 74 4.98 1.37 9.10
N SER A 75 4.88 1.37 7.77
CA SER A 75 5.97 1.82 6.90
C SER A 75 6.28 3.30 7.11
N ARG A 76 5.27 4.16 7.26
CA ARG A 76 5.52 5.57 7.60
C ARG A 76 6.24 5.71 8.94
N THR A 77 5.84 4.93 9.95
CA THR A 77 6.51 4.93 11.25
C THR A 77 7.95 4.44 11.13
N GLU A 78 8.18 3.32 10.46
CA GLU A 78 9.52 2.74 10.27
C GLU A 78 10.45 3.70 9.50
N ILE A 79 9.95 4.36 8.45
CA ILE A 79 10.73 5.38 7.73
C ILE A 79 11.11 6.51 8.69
N LYS A 80 10.18 7.02 9.50
CA LYS A 80 10.47 8.11 10.45
C LYS A 80 11.50 7.70 11.48
N GLU A 81 11.32 6.55 12.11
CA GLU A 81 12.24 6.01 13.12
C GLU A 81 13.65 5.82 12.54
N LYS A 82 13.76 5.23 11.35
CA LYS A 82 15.05 5.05 10.68
C LYS A 82 15.69 6.40 10.35
N ILE A 83 14.92 7.37 9.84
CA ILE A 83 15.44 8.70 9.52
C ILE A 83 15.82 9.50 10.78
N GLU A 84 15.13 9.32 11.91
CA GLU A 84 15.51 9.92 13.20
C GLU A 84 16.86 9.39 13.70
N LYS A 85 17.17 8.12 13.45
CA LYS A 85 18.50 7.54 13.73
C LYS A 85 19.60 8.06 12.78
N LEU A 86 19.25 8.60 11.60
CA LEU A 86 20.24 9.16 10.67
C LEU A 86 20.84 10.50 11.14
N THR A 87 20.33 11.10 12.22
CA THR A 87 20.77 12.42 12.68
C THR A 87 22.25 12.46 13.14
N ASP A 88 22.91 11.31 13.27
CA ASP A 88 24.34 11.13 13.63
C ASP A 88 25.35 11.42 12.48
N LYS A 89 24.99 12.25 11.49
CA LYS A 89 25.84 12.82 10.42
C LYS A 89 26.56 11.86 9.44
N ASN A 90 26.50 10.54 9.66
CA ASN A 90 27.22 9.55 8.83
C ASN A 90 26.34 8.84 7.79
N TYR A 91 25.25 9.48 7.34
CA TYR A 91 24.39 8.91 6.30
C TYR A 91 24.84 9.32 4.90
N ILE A 92 24.66 8.42 3.94
CA ILE A 92 24.83 8.70 2.50
C ILE A 92 23.44 8.74 1.88
N LEU A 93 23.06 9.90 1.35
CA LEU A 93 21.85 10.09 0.56
C LEU A 93 22.19 9.99 -0.93
N ILE A 94 21.47 9.14 -1.64
CA ILE A 94 21.61 8.89 -3.07
C ILE A 94 20.27 9.18 -3.73
N ILE A 95 20.26 10.02 -4.76
CA ILE A 95 19.07 10.39 -5.54
C ILE A 95 19.37 10.10 -7.01
N ASN A 96 18.59 9.21 -7.63
CA ASN A 96 18.81 8.74 -9.01
C ASN A 96 20.30 8.42 -9.27
N ASP A 97 20.88 7.57 -8.41
CA ASP A 97 22.28 7.11 -8.43
C ASP A 97 23.36 8.17 -8.16
N SER A 98 22.99 9.43 -7.90
CA SER A 98 23.92 10.49 -7.52
C SER A 98 23.95 10.72 -6.00
N ILE A 99 25.16 10.79 -5.41
CA ILE A 99 25.32 11.11 -3.98
C ILE A 99 25.02 12.59 -3.77
N LYS A 100 24.17 12.90 -2.80
CA LYS A 100 23.76 14.26 -2.43
C LYS A 100 23.90 14.42 -0.92
N LYS A 101 24.30 15.61 -0.46
CA LYS A 101 24.12 16.03 0.94
C LYS A 101 22.91 16.95 0.97
N ASN A 102 21.80 16.51 1.60
CA ASN A 102 20.65 17.38 1.73
C ASN A 102 19.77 17.07 2.94
N ASP A 103 19.75 18.01 3.88
CA ASP A 103 18.94 17.94 5.09
C ASP A 103 17.46 18.31 4.85
N SER A 104 17.14 19.12 3.83
CA SER A 104 15.76 19.56 3.56
C SER A 104 14.85 18.42 3.09
N LEU A 105 15.37 17.50 2.25
CA LEU A 105 14.63 16.30 1.84
C LEU A 105 14.37 15.38 3.04
N ILE A 106 15.37 15.25 3.93
CA ILE A 106 15.24 14.47 5.17
C ILE A 106 14.14 15.02 6.07
N VAL A 107 14.08 16.34 6.24
CA VAL A 107 13.00 16.98 7.01
C VAL A 107 11.63 16.70 6.39
N ALA A 108 11.51 16.74 5.06
CA ALA A 108 10.26 16.40 4.38
C ALA A 108 9.88 14.92 4.60
N LEU A 109 10.84 14.00 4.55
CA LEU A 109 10.62 12.57 4.78
C LEU A 109 10.31 12.22 6.25
N LYS A 110 10.87 12.94 7.23
CA LYS A 110 10.43 12.83 8.64
C LYS A 110 8.95 13.20 8.80
N ASN A 111 8.45 14.06 7.92
CA ASN A 111 7.09 14.56 7.94
C ASN A 111 6.15 13.88 6.93
N ILE A 112 6.42 12.62 6.53
CA ILE A 112 5.48 11.86 5.67
C ILE A 112 4.11 11.81 6.33
N LYS A 113 3.10 12.21 5.56
CA LYS A 113 1.69 12.22 5.96
C LYS A 113 0.94 11.07 5.29
N LYS A 114 -0.21 10.72 5.87
CA LYS A 114 -1.21 9.89 5.16
C LYS A 114 -1.62 10.64 3.90
N THR A 115 -1.86 9.89 2.83
CA THR A 115 -2.38 10.41 1.56
C THR A 115 -3.69 11.18 1.77
N SER A 116 -3.77 12.40 1.22
CA SER A 116 -4.92 13.31 1.41
C SER A 116 -5.95 13.22 0.28
N SER A 117 -5.61 12.60 -0.84
CA SER A 117 -6.40 12.59 -2.08
C SER A 117 -6.15 11.31 -2.88
N GLY A 118 -6.98 11.08 -3.91
CA GLY A 118 -6.70 10.07 -4.92
C GLY A 118 -5.40 10.38 -5.67
N ARG A 119 -4.70 9.33 -6.09
CA ARG A 119 -3.41 9.43 -6.75
C ARG A 119 -3.57 10.06 -8.14
N ASN A 120 -2.98 11.23 -8.36
CA ASN A 120 -2.84 11.83 -9.69
C ASN A 120 -1.35 11.98 -10.01
N THR A 121 -0.66 10.84 -10.20
CA THR A 121 0.79 10.81 -10.43
C THR A 121 1.16 11.11 -11.87
N GLY A 122 2.19 11.93 -12.06
CA GLY A 122 2.90 12.08 -13.32
C GLY A 122 3.92 10.95 -13.56
N SER A 123 4.62 11.01 -14.68
CA SER A 123 5.64 10.03 -15.12
C SER A 123 6.98 10.16 -14.41
N LEU A 124 7.21 11.21 -13.61
CA LEU A 124 8.50 11.44 -12.97
C LEU A 124 8.66 10.58 -11.72
N GLU A 125 9.53 9.58 -11.84
CA GLU A 125 9.99 8.73 -10.75
C GLU A 125 11.37 9.21 -10.25
N ILE A 126 11.47 9.38 -8.93
CA ILE A 126 12.72 9.73 -8.27
C ILE A 126 13.04 8.64 -7.25
N ASN A 127 14.14 7.96 -7.46
CA ASN A 127 14.64 6.93 -6.56
C ASN A 127 15.55 7.55 -5.51
N VAL A 128 15.16 7.40 -4.23
CA VAL A 128 15.87 7.94 -3.09
C VAL A 128 16.35 6.80 -2.21
N LYS A 129 17.65 6.71 -2.00
CA LYS A 129 18.28 5.71 -1.15
C LYS A 129 19.09 6.38 -0.05
N MET A 130 18.84 6.01 1.19
CA MET A 130 19.62 6.44 2.34
C MET A 130 20.34 5.23 2.94
N LYS A 131 21.64 5.36 3.15
CA LYS A 131 22.49 4.33 3.79
C LYS A 131 23.11 4.88 5.07
N ASN A 132 23.05 4.11 6.15
CA ASN A 132 23.80 4.36 7.38
C ASN A 132 24.31 3.02 7.94
N GLY A 133 25.61 2.75 7.75
CA GLY A 133 26.17 1.43 8.03
C GLY A 133 25.43 0.34 7.24
N ASN A 134 24.83 -0.61 7.97
CA ASN A 134 24.07 -1.73 7.41
C ASN A 134 22.59 -1.38 7.14
N GLU A 135 22.09 -0.25 7.65
CA GLU A 135 20.71 0.15 7.43
C GLU A 135 20.55 0.84 6.08
N ILE A 136 19.59 0.37 5.30
CA ILE A 136 19.25 0.90 3.99
C ILE A 136 17.76 1.24 3.96
N ILE A 137 17.44 2.47 3.59
CA ILE A 137 16.08 2.91 3.29
C ILE A 137 16.02 3.15 1.78
N ASN A 138 15.22 2.36 1.07
CA ASN A 138 14.96 2.55 -0.35
C ASN A 138 13.55 3.12 -0.52
N LEU A 139 13.46 4.30 -1.13
CA LEU A 139 12.21 5.00 -1.40
C LEU A 139 12.10 5.27 -2.89
N MET A 140 10.88 5.18 -3.40
CA MET A 140 10.52 5.67 -4.72
C MET A 140 9.51 6.79 -4.53
N LEU A 141 9.81 7.95 -5.09
CA LEU A 141 8.98 9.14 -5.02
C LEU A 141 8.38 9.41 -6.39
N LEU A 142 7.06 9.45 -6.45
CA LEU A 142 6.33 9.76 -7.69
C LEU A 142 5.73 11.15 -7.58
N ARG A 143 6.06 12.02 -8.53
CA ARG A 143 5.55 13.40 -8.51
C ARG A 143 4.05 13.44 -8.81
N ASP A 144 3.32 14.28 -8.10
CA ASP A 144 1.95 14.61 -8.45
C ASP A 144 1.91 15.46 -9.73
N PHE A 145 0.99 15.14 -10.64
CA PHE A 145 0.85 15.86 -11.91
C PHE A 145 0.35 17.29 -11.73
N THR A 146 -0.51 17.51 -10.74
CA THR A 146 -1.14 18.82 -10.49
C THR A 146 -0.28 19.73 -9.63
N LYS A 147 0.50 19.15 -8.71
CA LYS A 147 1.32 19.88 -7.73
C LYS A 147 2.77 19.46 -7.83
N LYS A 148 3.59 20.34 -8.41
CA LYS A 148 5.03 20.14 -8.62
C LYS A 148 5.83 19.81 -7.35
N THR A 149 5.35 20.20 -6.19
CA THR A 149 6.01 19.99 -4.90
C THR A 149 5.51 18.75 -4.15
N LYS A 150 4.43 18.11 -4.62
CA LYS A 150 3.83 16.96 -3.95
C LYS A 150 4.40 15.66 -4.53
N TYR A 151 4.83 14.76 -3.65
CA TYR A 151 5.36 13.45 -4.01
C TYR A 151 4.69 12.34 -3.22
N TRP A 152 4.30 11.30 -3.92
CA TRP A 152 3.77 10.05 -3.37
C TRP A 152 4.96 9.15 -3.03
N VAL A 153 4.99 8.65 -1.80
CA VAL A 153 6.11 7.89 -1.25
C VAL A 153 5.78 6.41 -1.31
N HIS A 154 6.67 5.63 -1.91
CA HIS A 154 6.65 4.18 -1.92
C HIS A 154 7.88 3.67 -1.16
N PHE A 155 7.70 2.69 -0.29
CA PHE A 155 8.79 2.11 0.49
C PHE A 155 9.25 0.81 -0.15
N LYS A 156 10.41 0.85 -0.82
CA LYS A 156 10.91 -0.25 -1.65
C LYS A 156 11.59 -1.38 -0.88
N ASN A 157 11.56 -1.33 0.46
CA ASN A 157 12.14 -2.38 1.31
C ASN A 157 11.25 -3.63 1.43
N TYR A 158 9.94 -3.50 1.18
CA TYR A 158 8.98 -4.61 1.24
C TYR A 158 8.12 -4.65 -0.02
N LYS A 159 7.61 -5.83 -0.38
CA LYS A 159 6.85 -6.02 -1.63
C LYS A 159 5.55 -5.23 -1.61
N THR A 160 4.75 -5.36 -0.54
CA THR A 160 3.45 -4.68 -0.44
C THR A 160 3.60 -3.17 -0.54
N THR A 161 4.66 -2.60 0.02
CA THR A 161 4.90 -1.15 0.08
C THR A 161 5.68 -0.61 -1.11
N SER A 162 6.24 -1.52 -1.93
CA SER A 162 6.87 -1.17 -3.20
C SER A 162 5.83 -0.77 -4.25
N ASP A 163 4.72 -1.51 -4.26
CA ASP A 163 3.63 -1.33 -5.22
C ASP A 163 2.59 -0.33 -4.70
N ASN A 164 2.41 -0.27 -3.39
CA ASN A 164 1.45 0.62 -2.76
C ASN A 164 2.10 1.88 -2.18
N CYS A 165 1.46 3.01 -2.41
CA CYS A 165 1.88 4.28 -1.82
C CYS A 165 1.66 4.26 -0.31
N VAL A 166 2.73 4.50 0.46
CA VAL A 166 2.67 4.53 1.92
C VAL A 166 2.33 5.91 2.47
N GLY A 167 2.49 6.98 1.69
CA GLY A 167 2.19 8.34 2.16
C GLY A 167 2.56 9.42 1.14
N GLU A 168 2.48 10.68 1.57
CA GLU A 168 2.86 11.82 0.74
C GLU A 168 3.77 12.79 1.50
N ILE A 169 4.64 13.46 0.75
CA ILE A 169 5.47 14.58 1.21
C ILE A 169 5.25 15.79 0.29
N ASN A 170 5.54 16.98 0.83
CA ASN A 170 5.63 18.20 0.04
C ASN A 170 7.05 18.76 0.17
N THR A 171 7.74 18.95 -0.95
CA THR A 171 9.09 19.52 -1.00
C THR A 171 9.36 20.16 -2.35
N GLU A 172 10.04 21.31 -2.34
CA GLU A 172 10.53 21.97 -3.55
C GLU A 172 11.90 21.45 -4.00
N PHE A 173 12.62 20.74 -3.13
CA PHE A 173 13.98 20.31 -3.38
C PHE A 173 14.11 19.43 -4.62
N LEU A 174 13.09 18.62 -4.89
CA LEU A 174 13.10 17.69 -6.01
C LEU A 174 12.67 18.33 -7.34
N ASN A 175 12.42 19.64 -7.38
CA ASN A 175 12.02 20.36 -8.60
C ASN A 175 13.12 20.39 -9.67
N GLU A 176 14.38 20.20 -9.28
CA GLU A 176 15.52 20.13 -10.21
C GLU A 176 15.50 18.87 -11.09
N TYR A 177 14.86 17.80 -10.60
CA TYR A 177 14.64 16.58 -11.37
C TYR A 177 13.39 16.80 -12.24
N LYS A 178 13.57 16.82 -13.57
CA LYS A 178 12.52 17.05 -14.57
C LYS A 178 12.21 15.79 -15.35
#